data_AF-A0A7V0W169-F1
#
_entry.id   AF-A0A7V0W169-F1
#
_cell.length_a   1.000
_cell.length_b   1.000
_cell.length_c   1.000
_cell.angle_alpha   90.00
_cell.angle_beta   90.00
_cell.angle_gamma   90.00
#
_symmetry.space_group_name_H-M   'P 1'
#
loop_
_entity.id
_entity.type
_entity.pdbx_description
1 polymer ?
#
loop_
_entity_poly.entity_id
_entity_poly.type
_entity_poly.pdbx_seq_one_letter_code
_entity_poly.pdbx_strand_id
1 'polypeptide(L)'
;MDLSRREFIKSLMITGACVGLASVESEQAKSLFASTPQINKKISQGREKAIFFEKEAMFYDKLKENEIKCKLCPKECQISDRERGWCGVRENREGKYYTLVYGNPCSINPDPIEKKPFYHFLPGTWSFSLATAGCNLHCKFCQNWEISQSRPEETNNYKLPPSEVVTEAKNTECKSVAFTYSEPTVFYEYMLDTSILARKAGIKSVVISAGFINPEPLKLLCKNVDAIKIDLKSFRNDFYNKICSGELQPVLNALKIIKDSGVWCEIVYLVVPTLNDSDAELRDTAKWIFNNLGPDVPLHFSRFSPKYQLTKLPPTSIERLNSARQMAMDIGLRYVYVGNVSGNPGENTYCPKCKKEIIKRQQYFIRQMNIVNGKCKWCGEKIPGVWS
;
A
#
# COMPACT_ATOMS: atom_id res chain seq x y z
N MET A 1 19.91 17.41 30.81
CA MET A 1 20.53 17.69 29.49
C MET A 1 19.49 18.44 28.68
N ASP A 2 19.66 19.76 28.56
CA ASP A 2 18.75 20.62 27.81
C ASP A 2 18.98 20.41 26.30
N LEU A 3 18.03 19.73 25.66
CA LEU A 3 18.00 19.61 24.20
C LEU A 3 17.58 20.95 23.60
N SER A 4 18.38 21.44 22.66
CA SER A 4 18.05 22.67 21.96
C SER A 4 16.74 22.51 21.15
N ARG A 5 15.97 23.60 21.01
CA ARG A 5 14.69 23.61 20.26
C ARG A 5 14.84 23.07 18.82
N ARG A 6 16.04 23.17 18.24
CA ARG A 6 16.39 22.68 16.90
C ARG A 6 16.63 21.16 16.88
N GLU A 7 17.13 20.58 17.97
CA GLU A 7 17.30 19.12 18.13
C GLU A 7 15.99 18.42 18.45
N PHE A 8 15.10 19.08 19.24
CA PHE A 8 13.74 18.60 19.49
C PHE A 8 12.89 18.53 18.19
N ILE A 9 13.05 19.49 17.28
CA ILE A 9 12.32 19.46 15.99
C ILE A 9 12.87 18.36 15.06
N LYS A 10 14.17 18.04 15.12
CA LYS A 10 14.74 16.92 14.36
C LYS A 10 14.26 15.56 14.85
N SER A 11 14.03 15.38 16.15
CA SER A 11 13.50 14.11 16.68
C SER A 11 12.03 13.88 16.29
N LEU A 12 11.25 14.95 16.12
CA LEU A 12 9.86 14.89 15.64
C LEU A 12 9.75 14.56 14.15
N MET A 13 10.70 14.96 13.30
CA MET A 13 10.66 14.63 11.87
C MET A 13 11.00 13.16 11.55
N ILE A 14 11.68 12.46 12.46
CA ILE A 14 11.98 11.02 12.32
C ILE A 14 10.83 10.15 12.87
N THR A 15 9.93 10.73 13.68
CA THR A 15 8.82 10.03 14.34
C THR A 15 7.47 10.49 13.79
N GLY A 16 7.26 10.28 12.49
CA GLY A 16 5.94 10.34 11.86
C GLY A 16 5.03 9.17 12.26
N ALA A 17 4.86 8.91 13.56
CA ALA A 17 3.83 8.05 14.16
C ALA A 17 3.88 8.22 15.69
N CYS A 18 2.76 8.60 16.30
CA CYS A 18 2.43 8.64 17.73
C CYS A 18 3.55 8.20 18.71
N VAL A 19 4.23 9.16 19.33
CA VAL A 19 5.13 8.89 20.45
C VAL A 19 4.30 8.79 21.73
N GLY A 20 4.01 7.56 22.15
CA GLY A 20 3.99 7.24 23.57
C GLY A 20 5.44 7.22 24.04
N LEU A 21 5.78 8.07 25.01
CA LEU A 21 7.09 8.14 25.61
C LEU A 21 7.40 6.83 26.34
N ALA A 22 8.21 5.99 25.72
CA ALA A 22 9.06 5.03 26.42
C ALA A 22 10.44 5.12 25.77
N SER A 23 11.35 5.82 26.43
CA SER A 23 12.77 5.87 26.11
C SER A 23 13.37 4.48 26.24
N VAL A 24 13.43 3.73 25.13
CA VAL A 24 14.30 2.56 25.02
C VAL A 24 15.50 2.98 24.19
N GLU A 25 16.43 3.67 24.85
CA GLU A 25 17.81 3.79 24.37
C GLU A 25 18.48 2.42 24.49
N SER A 26 18.21 1.51 23.55
CA SER A 26 19.02 0.32 23.37
C SER A 26 19.95 0.53 22.16
N GLU A 27 21.23 0.18 22.28
CA GLU A 27 22.18 0.18 21.16
C GLU A 27 21.67 -0.63 19.95
N GLN A 28 20.82 -1.63 20.19
CA GLN A 28 20.15 -2.40 19.12
C GLN A 28 19.22 -1.54 18.27
N ALA A 29 18.50 -0.57 18.84
CA ALA A 29 17.69 0.35 18.05
C ALA A 29 18.59 1.25 17.18
N LYS A 30 19.70 1.75 17.73
CA LYS A 30 20.67 2.58 16.99
C LYS A 30 21.30 1.80 15.81
N SER A 31 21.63 0.52 15.97
CA SER A 31 22.21 -0.29 14.88
C SER A 31 21.21 -0.63 13.77
N LEU A 32 19.92 -0.79 14.10
CA LEU A 32 18.87 -1.07 13.11
C LEU A 32 18.57 0.16 12.23
N PHE A 33 18.54 1.36 12.82
CA PHE A 33 18.28 2.59 12.08
C PHE A 33 19.51 3.11 11.30
N ALA A 34 20.73 2.75 11.70
CA ALA A 34 21.97 3.12 11.00
C ALA A 34 22.08 2.54 9.57
N SER A 35 21.23 1.58 9.21
CA SER A 35 21.20 0.91 7.90
C SER A 35 20.14 1.44 6.93
N THR A 36 19.44 2.52 7.28
CA THR A 36 18.37 3.08 6.42
C THR A 36 18.97 3.68 5.15
N PRO A 37 18.57 3.23 3.94
CA PRO A 37 19.06 3.81 2.70
C PRO A 37 18.73 5.31 2.62
N GLN A 38 19.71 6.11 2.18
CA GLN A 38 19.54 7.55 2.04
C GLN A 38 19.27 7.92 0.57
N ILE A 39 18.24 8.72 0.35
CA ILE A 39 17.92 9.27 -0.97
C ILE A 39 18.99 10.30 -1.37
N ASN A 40 19.27 10.37 -2.67
CA ASN A 40 20.16 11.39 -3.22
C ASN A 40 19.77 12.81 -2.77
N LYS A 41 20.76 13.56 -2.23
CA LYS A 41 20.57 14.91 -1.68
C LYS A 41 20.00 15.91 -2.69
N LYS A 42 20.31 15.77 -3.98
CA LYS A 42 19.78 16.68 -5.00
C LYS A 42 18.27 16.52 -5.18
N ILE A 43 17.79 15.29 -5.12
CA ILE A 43 16.35 14.99 -5.22
C ILE A 43 15.66 15.42 -3.92
N SER A 44 16.25 15.14 -2.76
CA SER A 44 15.63 15.49 -1.47
C SER A 44 15.45 17.00 -1.23
N GLN A 45 16.22 17.84 -1.93
CA GLN A 45 16.16 19.31 -1.83
C GLN A 45 15.34 20.00 -2.94
N GLY A 46 15.07 19.33 -4.05
CA GLY A 46 14.31 19.88 -5.18
C GLY A 46 12.81 19.57 -5.06
N ARG A 47 12.06 20.45 -4.39
CA ARG A 47 10.60 20.39 -4.36
C ARG A 47 10.01 21.66 -4.95
N GLU A 48 9.14 21.50 -5.93
CA GLU A 48 8.42 22.59 -6.57
C GLU A 48 6.91 22.36 -6.40
N LYS A 49 6.15 23.46 -6.30
CA LYS A 49 4.69 23.37 -6.42
C LYS A 49 4.37 23.09 -7.88
N ALA A 50 3.54 22.08 -8.15
CA ALA A 50 3.02 21.76 -9.47
C ALA A 50 4.08 21.51 -10.59
N ILE A 51 4.49 20.26 -10.79
CA ILE A 51 5.33 19.86 -11.93
C ILE A 51 4.47 19.04 -12.89
N PHE A 52 4.13 19.57 -14.08
CA PHE A 52 3.27 18.85 -15.03
C PHE A 52 4.09 18.38 -16.24
N PHE A 53 4.45 17.10 -16.24
CA PHE A 53 4.92 16.45 -17.46
C PHE A 53 3.72 16.10 -18.33
N GLU A 54 3.81 16.45 -19.62
CA GLU A 54 2.76 16.09 -20.56
C GLU A 54 2.75 14.58 -20.79
N LYS A 55 1.65 13.94 -20.38
CA LYS A 55 1.40 12.52 -20.60
C LYS A 55 -0.10 12.31 -20.81
N GLU A 56 -0.45 11.80 -21.98
CA GLU A 56 -1.82 11.39 -22.26
C GLU A 56 -2.20 10.21 -21.34
N ALA A 57 -3.38 10.33 -20.72
CA ALA A 57 -3.93 9.32 -19.85
C ALA A 57 -4.45 8.12 -20.65
N MET A 58 -4.31 6.93 -20.09
CA MET A 58 -4.87 5.70 -20.63
C MET A 58 -6.30 5.49 -20.12
N PHE A 59 -7.06 4.67 -20.86
CA PHE A 59 -8.40 4.20 -20.53
C PHE A 59 -9.44 5.33 -20.44
N TYR A 60 -9.75 5.93 -21.58
CA TYR A 60 -10.88 6.82 -21.71
C TYR A 60 -11.49 6.71 -23.11
N ASP A 61 -12.80 6.95 -23.19
CA ASP A 61 -13.52 7.07 -24.45
C ASP A 61 -13.70 8.54 -24.78
N LYS A 62 -13.54 8.90 -26.06
CA LYS A 62 -13.93 10.24 -26.55
C LYS A 62 -15.43 10.27 -26.80
N LEU A 63 -16.07 11.34 -26.35
CA LEU A 63 -17.49 11.59 -26.56
C LEU A 63 -17.68 12.80 -27.51
N LYS A 64 -18.92 13.27 -27.64
CA LYS A 64 -19.24 14.47 -28.42
C LYS A 64 -18.75 15.73 -27.69
N GLU A 65 -18.61 16.84 -28.40
CA GLU A 65 -18.35 18.17 -27.83
C GLU A 65 -17.09 18.22 -26.94
N ASN A 66 -16.03 17.53 -27.35
CA ASN A 66 -14.77 17.41 -26.61
C ASN A 66 -14.90 16.78 -25.22
N GLU A 67 -16.04 16.18 -24.87
CA GLU A 67 -16.16 15.43 -23.61
C GLU A 67 -15.43 14.08 -23.69
N ILE A 68 -15.06 13.56 -22.53
CA ILE A 68 -14.49 12.22 -22.39
C ILE A 68 -15.19 11.43 -21.30
N LYS A 69 -15.15 10.09 -21.40
CA LYS A 69 -15.52 9.17 -20.31
C LYS A 69 -14.28 8.44 -19.82
N CYS A 70 -13.88 8.68 -18.57
CA CYS A 70 -12.78 7.94 -17.95
C CYS A 70 -13.21 6.50 -17.67
N LYS A 71 -12.37 5.52 -18.03
CA LYS A 71 -12.61 4.08 -17.85
C LYS A 71 -11.57 3.43 -16.93
N LEU A 72 -10.74 4.23 -16.26
CA LEU A 72 -9.69 3.73 -15.37
C LEU A 72 -10.24 3.05 -14.11
N CYS A 73 -11.24 3.65 -13.48
CA CYS A 73 -11.80 3.16 -12.22
C CYS A 73 -13.34 3.19 -12.24
N PRO A 74 -14.00 2.51 -11.29
CA PRO A 74 -15.46 2.37 -11.30
C PRO A 74 -16.24 3.69 -11.17
N LYS A 75 -15.58 4.82 -10.88
CA LYS A 75 -16.21 6.15 -10.92
C LYS A 75 -16.73 6.53 -12.30
N GLU A 76 -16.10 5.99 -13.35
CA GLU A 76 -16.48 6.22 -14.75
C GLU A 76 -16.80 7.69 -15.11
N CYS A 77 -16.03 8.65 -14.58
CA CYS A 77 -16.32 10.08 -14.70
C CYS A 77 -16.50 10.50 -16.17
N GLN A 78 -17.61 11.17 -16.47
CA GLN A 78 -17.78 11.95 -17.70
C GLN A 78 -17.28 13.37 -17.44
N ILE A 79 -16.38 13.86 -18.29
CA ILE A 79 -15.59 15.07 -18.03
C ILE A 79 -15.63 15.96 -19.26
N SER A 80 -16.18 17.16 -19.10
CA SER A 80 -16.23 18.18 -20.14
C SER A 80 -14.84 18.78 -20.40
N ASP A 81 -14.70 19.57 -21.47
CA ASP A 81 -13.42 20.22 -21.77
C ASP A 81 -12.94 21.10 -20.61
N ARG A 82 -11.63 21.06 -20.32
CA ARG A 82 -10.95 21.77 -19.22
C ARG A 82 -11.32 21.34 -17.80
N GLU A 83 -12.18 20.33 -17.65
CA GLU A 83 -12.58 19.80 -16.34
C GLU A 83 -11.70 18.63 -15.90
N ARG A 84 -11.83 18.27 -14.60
CA ARG A 84 -11.12 17.16 -13.97
C ARG A 84 -12.08 16.11 -13.43
N GLY A 85 -11.58 14.87 -13.36
CA GLY A 85 -12.32 13.76 -12.76
C GLY A 85 -12.32 13.81 -11.24
N TRP A 86 -13.07 12.89 -10.63
CA TRP A 86 -13.19 12.74 -9.17
C TRP A 86 -11.86 12.77 -8.42
N CYS A 87 -10.82 12.13 -8.96
CA CYS A 87 -9.51 12.06 -8.31
C CYS A 87 -8.73 13.38 -8.34
N GLY A 88 -9.13 14.36 -9.16
CA GLY A 88 -8.48 15.68 -9.26
C GLY A 88 -7.13 15.71 -10.00
N VAL A 89 -6.63 14.56 -10.47
CA VAL A 89 -5.27 14.44 -11.05
C VAL A 89 -5.22 14.18 -12.55
N ARG A 90 -6.37 14.25 -13.21
CA ARG A 90 -6.46 14.08 -14.66
C ARG A 90 -7.42 15.10 -15.23
N GLU A 91 -7.05 15.69 -16.35
CA GLU A 91 -7.70 16.85 -16.94
C GLU A 91 -7.98 16.61 -18.42
N ASN A 92 -9.18 16.96 -18.85
CA ASN A 92 -9.55 16.93 -20.26
C ASN A 92 -9.11 18.23 -20.93
N ARG A 93 -8.44 18.12 -22.08
CA ARG A 93 -7.99 19.24 -22.90
C ARG A 93 -8.34 18.94 -24.35
N GLU A 94 -9.36 19.61 -24.86
CA GLU A 94 -9.80 19.51 -26.25
C GLU A 94 -10.11 18.07 -26.68
N GLY A 95 -10.79 17.31 -25.79
CA GLY A 95 -11.17 15.91 -26.05
C GLY A 95 -10.01 14.90 -25.93
N LYS A 96 -8.87 15.32 -25.36
CA LYS A 96 -7.76 14.44 -24.97
C LYS A 96 -7.56 14.52 -23.47
N TYR A 97 -7.41 13.36 -22.83
CA TYR A 97 -7.30 13.27 -21.39
C TYR A 97 -5.83 13.17 -20.97
N TYR A 98 -5.39 14.00 -20.03
CA TYR A 98 -3.99 14.05 -19.58
C TYR A 98 -3.88 13.77 -18.09
N THR A 99 -2.85 13.04 -17.69
CA THR A 99 -2.49 12.91 -16.27
C THR A 99 -1.64 14.09 -15.83
N LEU A 100 -1.96 14.61 -14.64
CA LEU A 100 -1.25 15.71 -14.01
C LEU A 100 -0.25 15.22 -12.96
N VAL A 101 -0.13 13.90 -12.81
CA VAL A 101 0.70 13.25 -11.78
C VAL A 101 1.77 12.32 -12.36
N TYR A 102 2.21 12.59 -13.59
CA TYR A 102 3.28 11.84 -14.24
C TYR A 102 4.65 12.40 -13.87
N GLY A 103 5.55 11.58 -13.31
CA GLY A 103 6.93 11.98 -13.01
C GLY A 103 7.10 13.02 -11.90
N ASN A 104 6.06 13.24 -11.07
CA ASN A 104 6.02 14.31 -10.07
C ASN A 104 5.54 13.85 -8.67
N PRO A 105 6.10 12.77 -8.08
CA PRO A 105 5.62 12.28 -6.78
C PRO A 105 5.73 13.36 -5.70
N CYS A 106 4.78 13.36 -4.76
CA CYS A 106 4.74 14.26 -3.61
C CYS A 106 5.37 13.63 -2.34
N SER A 107 5.64 12.32 -2.38
CA SER A 107 6.29 11.58 -1.31
C SER A 107 7.17 10.49 -1.90
N ILE A 108 8.40 10.37 -1.40
CA ILE A 108 9.37 9.33 -1.76
C ILE A 108 10.13 8.88 -0.51
N ASN A 109 10.26 7.57 -0.27
CA ASN A 109 11.05 7.01 0.84
C ASN A 109 11.51 5.58 0.53
N PRO A 110 12.78 5.22 0.74
CA PRO A 110 13.16 3.84 0.98
C PRO A 110 12.52 3.36 2.27
N ASP A 111 11.65 2.35 2.18
CA ASP A 111 10.97 1.77 3.33
C ASP A 111 11.13 0.23 3.29
N PRO A 112 11.20 -0.44 4.45
CA PRO A 112 11.16 -1.90 4.49
C PRO A 112 9.90 -2.45 3.82
N ILE A 113 9.99 -3.63 3.21
CA ILE A 113 8.85 -4.28 2.56
C ILE A 113 7.75 -4.61 3.58
N GLU A 114 8.13 -4.88 4.83
CA GLU A 114 7.25 -5.15 5.97
C GLU A 114 6.34 -3.97 6.33
N LYS A 115 6.74 -2.73 6.03
CA LYS A 115 5.91 -1.53 6.26
C LYS A 115 4.73 -1.45 5.30
N LYS A 116 4.81 -2.14 4.14
CA LYS A 116 3.74 -2.20 3.12
C LYS A 116 2.76 -3.36 3.36
N PRO A 117 2.76 -3.87 4.59
CA PRO A 117 2.67 -5.29 4.98
C PRO A 117 2.71 -6.33 3.85
N PHE A 118 3.85 -6.44 3.17
CA PHE A 118 4.15 -7.61 2.35
C PHE A 118 5.02 -8.57 3.17
N TYR A 119 4.42 -9.59 3.77
CA TYR A 119 5.15 -10.52 4.65
C TYR A 119 5.69 -11.74 3.91
N HIS A 120 5.18 -12.01 2.72
CA HIS A 120 5.52 -13.15 1.89
C HIS A 120 6.05 -12.70 0.50
N PHE A 121 6.49 -11.46 0.38
CA PHE A 121 7.14 -10.93 -0.81
C PHE A 121 8.44 -10.22 -0.45
N LEU A 122 9.57 -10.84 -0.83
CA LEU A 122 10.94 -10.38 -0.55
C LEU A 122 11.17 -9.91 0.89
N PRO A 123 10.74 -10.68 1.91
CA PRO A 123 10.81 -10.27 3.31
C PRO A 123 12.26 -9.93 3.72
N GLY A 124 12.44 -8.81 4.42
CA GLY A 124 13.72 -8.28 4.90
C GLY A 124 14.40 -7.31 3.91
N THR A 125 13.80 -7.06 2.75
CA THR A 125 14.35 -6.16 1.74
C THR A 125 13.78 -4.74 1.83
N TRP A 126 14.48 -3.79 1.21
CA TRP A 126 14.02 -2.41 1.05
C TRP A 126 13.29 -2.20 -0.27
N SER A 127 12.37 -1.24 -0.25
CA SER A 127 11.57 -0.86 -1.41
C SER A 127 11.47 0.65 -1.54
N PHE A 128 11.81 1.16 -2.72
CA PHE A 128 11.74 2.59 -3.03
C PHE A 128 10.27 2.98 -3.20
N SER A 129 9.73 3.61 -2.17
CA SER A 129 8.30 3.86 -2.04
C SER A 129 7.98 5.26 -2.55
N LEU A 130 6.90 5.41 -3.31
CA LEU A 130 6.47 6.70 -3.82
C LEU A 130 4.95 6.84 -3.86
N ALA A 131 4.50 8.10 -3.86
CA ALA A 131 3.10 8.47 -4.01
C ALA A 131 2.96 9.82 -4.73
N THR A 132 1.87 9.99 -5.46
CA THR A 132 1.46 11.28 -6.01
C THR A 132 0.27 11.83 -5.22
N ALA A 133 -0.09 13.08 -5.50
CA ALA A 133 -1.35 13.66 -5.02
C ALA A 133 -2.55 12.87 -5.56
N GLY A 134 -3.70 13.04 -4.90
CA GLY A 134 -5.00 12.52 -5.31
C GLY A 134 -5.29 11.06 -4.96
N CYS A 135 -6.57 10.71 -5.06
CA CYS A 135 -7.11 9.38 -4.79
C CYS A 135 -8.49 9.26 -5.42
N ASN A 136 -8.90 8.05 -5.83
CA ASN A 136 -10.25 7.82 -6.35
C ASN A 136 -11.27 7.40 -5.28
N LEU A 137 -10.89 7.48 -4.00
CA LEU A 137 -11.70 7.23 -2.81
C LEU A 137 -11.47 8.33 -1.75
N HIS A 138 -12.48 8.61 -0.94
CA HIS A 138 -12.43 9.58 0.17
C HIS A 138 -12.66 8.88 1.51
N CYS A 139 -11.70 8.03 1.90
CA CYS A 139 -11.78 7.28 3.16
C CYS A 139 -11.71 8.20 4.38
N LYS A 140 -12.74 8.19 5.23
CA LYS A 140 -12.79 9.02 6.46
C LYS A 140 -11.70 8.70 7.48
N PHE A 141 -11.07 7.52 7.38
CA PHE A 141 -9.95 7.08 8.21
C PHE A 141 -8.57 7.20 7.52
N CYS A 142 -8.48 7.87 6.37
CA CYS A 142 -7.25 7.92 5.58
C CYS A 142 -6.07 8.47 6.40
N GLN A 143 -4.98 7.70 6.47
CA GLN A 143 -3.77 8.10 7.21
C GLN A 143 -2.91 9.12 6.45
N ASN A 144 -3.04 9.15 5.12
CA ASN A 144 -2.31 10.04 4.22
C ASN A 144 -3.29 11.00 3.52
N TRP A 145 -4.27 11.50 4.27
CA TRP A 145 -5.33 12.36 3.73
C TRP A 145 -4.75 13.65 3.16
N GLU A 146 -3.65 14.16 3.71
CA GLU A 146 -2.99 15.39 3.25
C GLU A 146 -2.48 15.33 1.81
N ILE A 147 -2.16 14.15 1.29
CA ILE A 147 -1.73 13.97 -0.11
C ILE A 147 -2.83 13.33 -0.97
N SER A 148 -3.59 12.39 -0.40
CA SER A 148 -4.63 11.66 -1.14
C SER A 148 -5.88 12.50 -1.43
N GLN A 149 -6.15 13.53 -0.62
CA GLN A 149 -7.31 14.42 -0.76
C GLN A 149 -6.92 15.79 -1.31
N SER A 150 -5.70 15.91 -1.84
CA SER A 150 -5.14 17.14 -2.41
C SER A 150 -4.93 16.99 -3.90
N ARG A 151 -5.00 18.11 -4.61
CA ARG A 151 -4.62 18.22 -6.02
C ARG A 151 -3.10 18.38 -6.15
N PRO A 152 -2.50 18.06 -7.31
CA PRO A 152 -1.05 18.14 -7.49
C PRO A 152 -0.48 19.56 -7.32
N GLU A 153 -1.27 20.59 -7.56
CA GLU A 153 -0.89 21.99 -7.31
C GLU A 153 -0.86 22.37 -5.82
N GLU A 154 -1.50 21.58 -4.96
CA GLU A 154 -1.56 21.80 -3.51
C GLU A 154 -0.44 21.07 -2.77
N THR A 155 0.29 20.18 -3.45
CA THR A 155 1.41 19.42 -2.91
C THR A 155 2.76 19.94 -3.37
N ASN A 156 3.80 19.67 -2.57
CA ASN A 156 5.19 19.89 -2.96
C ASN A 156 5.71 18.62 -3.65
N ASN A 157 6.12 18.74 -4.90
CA ASN A 157 6.40 17.60 -5.75
C ASN A 157 7.88 17.54 -6.15
N TYR A 158 8.39 16.32 -6.29
CA TYR A 158 9.73 16.04 -6.79
C TYR A 158 9.70 15.90 -8.31
N LYS A 159 10.70 16.46 -9.01
CA LYS A 159 10.89 16.14 -10.44
C LYS A 159 11.56 14.78 -10.57
N LEU A 160 10.77 13.72 -10.75
CA LEU A 160 11.26 12.34 -10.74
C LEU A 160 10.58 11.51 -11.84
N PRO A 161 11.05 11.55 -13.10
CA PRO A 161 10.50 10.71 -14.16
C PRO A 161 10.80 9.21 -13.92
N PRO A 162 10.09 8.28 -14.59
CA PRO A 162 10.25 6.83 -14.40
C PRO A 162 11.69 6.31 -14.38
N SER A 163 12.56 6.81 -15.28
CA SER A 163 13.97 6.40 -15.35
C SER A 163 14.73 6.76 -14.07
N GLU A 164 14.48 7.94 -13.51
CA GLU A 164 15.13 8.40 -12.27
C GLU A 164 14.63 7.63 -11.06
N VAL A 165 13.35 7.21 -11.03
CA VAL A 165 12.86 6.30 -9.98
C VAL A 165 13.67 5.01 -9.96
N VAL A 166 13.92 4.42 -11.13
CA VAL A 166 14.69 3.16 -11.25
C VAL A 166 16.14 3.38 -10.87
N THR A 167 16.76 4.49 -11.27
CA THR A 167 18.10 4.88 -10.86
C THR A 167 18.20 5.01 -9.34
N GLU A 168 17.26 5.72 -8.70
CA GLU A 168 17.27 5.91 -7.25
C GLU A 168 16.98 4.62 -6.49
N ALA A 169 16.10 3.75 -7.00
CA ALA A 169 15.89 2.43 -6.43
C ALA A 169 17.19 1.60 -6.45
N LYS A 170 18.00 1.69 -7.52
CA LYS A 170 19.34 1.06 -7.55
C LYS A 170 20.30 1.70 -6.55
N ASN A 171 20.39 3.03 -6.53
CA ASN A 171 21.30 3.77 -5.66
C ASN A 171 21.02 3.52 -4.17
N THR A 172 19.76 3.24 -3.82
CA THR A 172 19.31 2.92 -2.47
C THR A 172 19.25 1.42 -2.19
N GLU A 173 19.80 0.59 -3.10
CA GLU A 173 19.83 -0.87 -3.01
C GLU A 173 18.45 -1.54 -2.81
N CYS A 174 17.38 -0.84 -3.18
CA CYS A 174 16.02 -1.33 -3.06
C CYS A 174 15.80 -2.48 -4.05
N LYS A 175 15.22 -3.58 -3.58
CA LYS A 175 14.88 -4.74 -4.42
C LYS A 175 13.58 -4.54 -5.17
N SER A 176 12.79 -3.54 -4.78
CA SER A 176 11.55 -3.18 -5.45
C SER A 176 11.27 -1.68 -5.45
N VAL A 177 10.38 -1.25 -6.34
CA VAL A 177 9.68 0.04 -6.27
C VAL A 177 8.27 -0.21 -5.74
N ALA A 178 7.83 0.57 -4.75
CA ALA A 178 6.49 0.49 -4.18
C ALA A 178 5.65 1.72 -4.53
N PHE A 179 4.53 1.47 -5.18
CA PHE A 179 3.51 2.48 -5.43
C PHE A 179 2.51 2.43 -4.27
N THR A 180 2.48 3.47 -3.42
CA THR A 180 1.83 3.42 -2.10
C THR A 180 1.38 4.80 -1.58
N TYR A 181 1.11 4.90 -0.27
CA TYR A 181 0.64 6.04 0.55
C TYR A 181 -0.70 6.66 0.14
N SER A 182 -0.88 7.08 -1.11
CA SER A 182 -2.17 7.51 -1.67
C SER A 182 -2.87 6.34 -2.37
N GLU A 183 -3.26 6.47 -3.64
CA GLU A 183 -3.86 5.39 -4.43
C GLU A 183 -3.17 5.25 -5.79
N PRO A 184 -2.39 4.17 -6.02
CA PRO A 184 -1.67 3.95 -7.27
C PRO A 184 -2.50 3.96 -8.54
N THR A 185 -3.78 3.60 -8.43
CA THR A 185 -4.69 3.65 -9.58
C THR A 185 -4.72 5.04 -10.23
N VAL A 186 -4.61 6.13 -9.47
CA VAL A 186 -4.75 7.48 -10.06
C VAL A 186 -3.51 7.98 -10.79
N PHE A 187 -2.34 7.41 -10.51
CA PHE A 187 -1.08 7.68 -11.22
C PHE A 187 -0.64 6.49 -12.08
N TYR A 188 -1.62 5.83 -12.70
CA TYR A 188 -1.49 4.59 -13.46
C TYR A 188 -0.35 4.60 -14.49
N GLU A 189 -0.28 5.63 -15.34
CA GLU A 189 0.71 5.72 -16.42
C GLU A 189 2.13 5.81 -15.86
N TYR A 190 2.29 6.57 -14.77
CA TYR A 190 3.57 6.73 -14.11
C TYR A 190 4.02 5.42 -13.45
N MET A 191 3.09 4.72 -12.79
CA MET A 191 3.33 3.39 -12.23
C MET A 191 3.70 2.36 -13.30
N LEU A 192 2.96 2.31 -14.42
CA LEU A 192 3.15 1.34 -15.49
C LEU A 192 4.52 1.51 -16.15
N ASP A 193 4.85 2.74 -16.58
CA ASP A 193 6.12 3.02 -17.26
C ASP A 193 7.31 2.78 -16.33
N THR A 194 7.19 3.16 -15.06
CA THR A 194 8.20 2.85 -14.03
C THR A 194 8.38 1.36 -13.85
N SER A 195 7.29 0.57 -13.80
CA SER A 195 7.36 -0.88 -13.60
C SER A 195 8.05 -1.59 -14.77
N ILE A 196 7.78 -1.15 -16.01
CA ILE A 196 8.44 -1.67 -17.22
C ILE A 196 9.95 -1.42 -17.17
N LEU A 197 10.38 -0.21 -16.79
CA LEU A 197 11.79 0.12 -16.66
C LEU A 197 12.46 -0.60 -15.48
N ALA A 198 11.78 -0.70 -14.34
CA ALA A 198 12.26 -1.41 -13.16
C ALA A 198 12.55 -2.89 -13.48
N ARG A 199 11.64 -3.55 -14.20
CA ARG A 199 11.82 -4.94 -14.65
C ARG A 199 13.07 -5.12 -15.50
N LYS A 200 13.31 -4.23 -16.48
CA LYS A 200 14.53 -4.25 -17.32
C LYS A 200 15.81 -4.09 -16.49
N ALA A 201 15.70 -3.42 -15.35
CA ALA A 201 16.77 -3.19 -14.40
C ALA A 201 16.92 -4.28 -13.33
N GLY A 202 16.11 -5.35 -13.35
CA GLY A 202 16.11 -6.40 -12.33
C GLY A 202 15.48 -5.99 -10.99
N ILE A 203 14.74 -4.87 -10.96
CA ILE A 203 14.03 -4.37 -9.78
C ILE A 203 12.55 -4.74 -9.89
N LYS A 204 11.99 -5.25 -8.79
CA LYS A 204 10.59 -5.68 -8.72
C LYS A 204 9.65 -4.49 -8.54
N SER A 205 8.37 -4.66 -8.88
CA SER A 205 7.36 -3.62 -8.69
C SER A 205 6.22 -4.12 -7.82
N VAL A 206 5.87 -3.36 -6.79
CA VAL A 206 4.78 -3.70 -5.86
C VAL A 206 3.76 -2.57 -5.77
N VAL A 207 2.48 -2.94 -5.69
CA VAL A 207 1.36 -1.99 -5.67
C VAL A 207 0.58 -2.15 -4.37
N ILE A 208 0.36 -1.05 -3.66
CA ILE A 208 -0.44 -1.00 -2.44
C ILE A 208 -1.69 -0.17 -2.77
N SER A 209 -2.84 -0.83 -2.94
CA SER A 209 -4.05 -0.20 -3.49
C SER A 209 -5.31 -0.57 -2.70
N ALA A 210 -6.34 0.27 -2.78
CA ALA A 210 -7.69 -0.07 -2.34
C ALA A 210 -8.44 -1.01 -3.31
N GLY A 211 -7.85 -1.34 -4.47
CA GLY A 211 -8.44 -2.24 -5.45
C GLY A 211 -9.62 -1.65 -6.22
N PHE A 212 -9.81 -0.33 -6.16
CA PHE A 212 -10.90 0.37 -6.83
C PHE A 212 -10.50 0.77 -8.26
N ILE A 213 -10.37 -0.24 -9.12
CA ILE A 213 -9.86 -0.13 -10.50
C ILE A 213 -10.72 -0.99 -11.43
N ASN A 214 -10.92 -0.55 -12.68
CA ASN A 214 -11.70 -1.33 -13.63
C ASN A 214 -10.92 -2.57 -14.13
N PRO A 215 -11.63 -3.62 -14.60
CA PRO A 215 -11.01 -4.89 -14.96
C PRO A 215 -9.91 -4.79 -16.03
N GLU A 216 -10.12 -4.00 -17.08
CA GLU A 216 -9.18 -3.90 -18.20
C GLU A 216 -7.84 -3.23 -17.78
N PRO A 217 -7.84 -2.05 -17.14
CA PRO A 217 -6.62 -1.47 -16.57
C PRO A 217 -5.90 -2.43 -15.62
N LEU A 218 -6.64 -3.10 -14.73
CA LEU A 218 -6.03 -4.04 -13.78
C LEU A 218 -5.35 -5.22 -14.48
N LYS A 219 -5.98 -5.81 -15.50
CA LYS A 219 -5.39 -6.92 -16.28
C LYS A 219 -4.09 -6.51 -16.96
N LEU A 220 -4.00 -5.28 -17.49
CA LEU A 220 -2.76 -4.76 -18.06
C LEU A 220 -1.69 -4.55 -16.98
N LEU A 221 -2.08 -3.97 -15.84
CA LEU A 221 -1.18 -3.75 -14.72
C LEU A 221 -0.57 -5.06 -14.20
N CYS A 222 -1.38 -6.10 -14.02
CA CYS A 222 -0.94 -7.41 -13.55
C CYS A 222 0.15 -8.04 -14.44
N LYS A 223 0.25 -7.70 -15.73
CA LYS A 223 1.33 -8.18 -16.60
C LYS A 223 2.68 -7.53 -16.29
N ASN A 224 2.67 -6.39 -15.62
CA ASN A 224 3.83 -5.49 -15.48
C ASN A 224 4.34 -5.34 -14.04
N VAL A 225 3.58 -5.79 -13.04
CA VAL A 225 3.99 -5.75 -11.61
C VAL A 225 4.20 -7.15 -11.05
N ASP A 226 4.87 -7.26 -9.90
CA ASP A 226 5.26 -8.54 -9.29
C ASP A 226 4.41 -8.90 -8.07
N ALA A 227 3.89 -7.90 -7.34
CA ALA A 227 2.96 -8.12 -6.24
C ALA A 227 1.95 -6.98 -6.09
N ILE A 228 0.74 -7.31 -5.65
CA ILE A 228 -0.32 -6.36 -5.34
C ILE A 228 -0.91 -6.67 -3.96
N LYS A 229 -0.87 -5.68 -3.08
CA LYS A 229 -1.53 -5.73 -1.78
C LYS A 229 -2.81 -4.92 -1.85
N ILE A 230 -3.94 -5.56 -1.58
CA ILE A 230 -5.23 -4.89 -1.55
C ILE A 230 -5.64 -4.58 -0.11
N ASP A 231 -5.97 -3.32 0.13
CA ASP A 231 -6.69 -2.95 1.34
C ASP A 231 -8.20 -3.19 1.17
N LEU A 232 -8.67 -4.36 1.59
CA LEU A 232 -10.09 -4.66 1.70
C LEU A 232 -10.65 -3.92 2.92
N LYS A 233 -11.38 -2.83 2.69
CA LYS A 233 -11.74 -1.87 3.74
C LYS A 233 -12.88 -2.35 4.64
N SER A 234 -13.73 -3.23 4.14
CA SER A 234 -14.89 -3.81 4.82
C SER A 234 -15.44 -4.94 3.95
N PHE A 235 -16.30 -5.80 4.50
CA PHE A 235 -17.10 -6.74 3.71
C PHE A 235 -18.58 -6.36 3.69
N ARG A 236 -18.86 -5.06 3.81
CA ARG A 236 -20.20 -4.44 3.74
C ARG A 236 -20.17 -3.27 2.77
N ASN A 237 -21.08 -3.26 1.79
CA ASN A 237 -21.14 -2.19 0.80
C ASN A 237 -21.52 -0.83 1.42
N ASP A 238 -22.31 -0.84 2.49
CA ASP A 238 -22.71 0.39 3.19
C ASP A 238 -21.50 1.14 3.79
N PHE A 239 -20.50 0.41 4.29
CA PHE A 239 -19.24 1.00 4.73
C PHE A 239 -18.52 1.68 3.57
N TYR A 240 -18.44 1.03 2.41
CA TYR A 240 -17.82 1.60 1.23
C TYR A 240 -18.51 2.89 0.78
N ASN A 241 -19.85 2.89 0.74
CA ASN A 241 -20.64 4.07 0.36
C ASN A 241 -20.42 5.23 1.34
N LYS A 242 -20.57 4.99 2.65
CA LYS A 242 -20.60 6.05 3.68
C LYS A 242 -19.22 6.49 4.18
N ILE A 243 -18.25 5.59 4.17
CA ILE A 243 -16.92 5.79 4.77
C ILE A 243 -15.85 5.99 3.72
N CYS A 244 -15.95 5.34 2.56
CA CYS A 244 -14.92 5.38 1.50
C CYS A 244 -15.33 6.19 0.26
N SER A 245 -16.63 6.49 0.10
CA SER A 245 -17.18 7.01 -1.15
C SER A 245 -16.88 6.09 -2.35
N GLY A 246 -17.03 4.77 -2.16
CA GLY A 246 -16.80 3.76 -3.19
C GLY A 246 -17.76 2.59 -3.05
N GLU A 247 -17.44 1.46 -3.67
CA GLU A 247 -18.26 0.25 -3.66
C GLU A 247 -17.39 -0.99 -3.40
N LEU A 248 -17.97 -2.00 -2.74
CA LEU A 248 -17.28 -3.24 -2.39
C LEU A 248 -17.04 -4.14 -3.61
N GLN A 249 -18.04 -4.30 -4.47
CA GLN A 249 -18.01 -5.29 -5.54
C GLN A 249 -16.82 -5.12 -6.51
N PRO A 250 -16.43 -3.90 -6.93
CA PRO A 250 -15.24 -3.71 -7.75
C PRO A 250 -13.95 -4.21 -7.09
N VAL A 251 -13.81 -4.05 -5.77
CA VAL A 251 -12.63 -4.52 -5.02
C VAL A 251 -12.58 -6.04 -4.97
N LEU A 252 -13.73 -6.70 -4.77
CA LEU A 252 -13.83 -8.17 -4.81
C LEU A 252 -13.51 -8.72 -6.20
N ASN A 253 -13.96 -8.04 -7.26
CA ASN A 253 -13.62 -8.39 -8.64
C ASN A 253 -12.12 -8.21 -8.90
N ALA A 254 -11.52 -7.13 -8.40
CA ALA A 254 -10.08 -6.89 -8.52
C ALA A 254 -9.26 -8.01 -7.86
N LEU A 255 -9.63 -8.44 -6.65
CA LEU A 255 -8.98 -9.55 -5.96
C LEU A 255 -9.00 -10.86 -6.77
N LYS A 256 -10.14 -11.18 -7.41
CA LYS A 256 -10.25 -12.34 -8.31
C LYS A 256 -9.34 -12.21 -9.52
N ILE A 257 -9.33 -11.04 -10.18
CA ILE A 257 -8.46 -10.79 -11.34
C ILE A 257 -6.98 -10.93 -10.96
N ILE A 258 -6.57 -10.39 -9.80
CA ILE A 258 -5.19 -10.50 -9.33
C ILE A 258 -4.84 -11.97 -9.09
N LYS A 259 -5.71 -12.73 -8.42
CA LYS A 259 -5.52 -14.16 -8.20
C LYS A 259 -5.35 -14.93 -9.51
N ASP A 260 -6.23 -14.70 -10.47
CA ASP A 260 -6.22 -15.38 -11.76
C ASP A 260 -5.00 -14.99 -12.63
N SER A 261 -4.44 -13.80 -12.41
CA SER A 261 -3.25 -13.33 -13.12
C SER A 261 -1.93 -13.99 -12.67
N GLY A 262 -1.92 -14.63 -11.50
CA GLY A 262 -0.71 -15.22 -10.90
C GLY A 262 0.23 -14.23 -10.22
N VAL A 263 -0.10 -12.93 -10.20
CA VAL A 263 0.63 -11.92 -9.41
C VAL A 263 0.50 -12.23 -7.92
N TRP A 264 1.59 -12.06 -7.16
CA TRP A 264 1.54 -12.29 -5.71
C TRP A 264 0.55 -11.33 -5.03
N CYS A 265 -0.31 -11.85 -4.17
CA CYS A 265 -1.36 -11.07 -3.53
C CYS A 265 -1.37 -11.24 -2.01
N GLU A 266 -1.45 -10.11 -1.31
CA GLU A 266 -1.73 -10.05 0.13
C GLU A 266 -2.89 -9.09 0.39
N ILE A 267 -3.60 -9.29 1.51
CA ILE A 267 -4.76 -8.50 1.86
C ILE A 267 -4.56 -7.85 3.22
N VAL A 268 -4.82 -6.56 3.30
CA VAL A 268 -4.92 -5.85 4.57
C VAL A 268 -6.38 -5.49 4.83
N TYR A 269 -6.81 -5.74 6.06
CA TYR A 269 -8.08 -5.33 6.60
C TYR A 269 -7.81 -4.45 7.84
N LEU A 270 -8.05 -3.14 7.71
CA LEU A 270 -7.96 -2.23 8.84
C LEU A 270 -9.21 -2.38 9.70
N VAL A 271 -9.07 -2.86 10.93
CA VAL A 271 -10.21 -3.10 11.83
C VAL A 271 -10.55 -1.79 12.54
N VAL A 272 -11.62 -1.12 12.12
CA VAL A 272 -12.11 0.14 12.68
C VAL A 272 -13.26 -0.15 13.66
N PRO A 273 -13.08 0.16 14.96
CA PRO A 273 -14.08 -0.13 15.98
C PRO A 273 -15.46 0.41 15.63
N THR A 274 -16.50 -0.38 15.91
CA THR A 274 -17.93 -0.08 15.67
C THR A 274 -18.37 0.00 14.20
N LEU A 275 -17.43 0.02 13.26
CA LEU A 275 -17.73 0.24 11.84
C LEU A 275 -17.57 -1.02 10.98
N ASN A 276 -16.52 -1.82 11.21
CA ASN A 276 -16.24 -3.00 10.41
C ASN A 276 -15.63 -4.17 11.23
N ASP A 277 -15.82 -4.14 12.56
CA ASP A 277 -15.18 -5.06 13.52
C ASP A 277 -16.17 -6.06 14.13
N SER A 278 -17.35 -6.26 13.54
CA SER A 278 -18.30 -7.28 14.02
C SER A 278 -17.82 -8.71 13.69
N ASP A 279 -18.13 -9.67 14.55
CA ASP A 279 -17.79 -11.09 14.32
C ASP A 279 -18.34 -11.61 12.99
N ALA A 280 -19.57 -11.24 12.65
CA ALA A 280 -20.22 -11.64 11.40
C ALA A 280 -19.41 -11.15 10.19
N GLU A 281 -19.00 -9.89 10.20
CA GLU A 281 -18.23 -9.30 9.09
C GLU A 281 -16.84 -9.92 8.94
N LEU A 282 -16.12 -10.11 10.05
CA LEU A 282 -14.77 -10.70 10.00
C LEU A 282 -14.82 -12.17 9.53
N ARG A 283 -15.83 -12.93 9.96
CA ARG A 283 -16.05 -14.30 9.49
C ARG A 283 -16.42 -14.34 8.01
N ASP A 284 -17.30 -13.45 7.55
CA ASP A 284 -17.68 -13.38 6.14
C ASP A 284 -16.47 -13.02 5.26
N THR A 285 -15.66 -12.06 5.71
CA THR A 285 -14.40 -11.67 5.06
C THR A 285 -13.48 -12.87 4.88
N ALA A 286 -13.20 -13.59 5.97
CA ALA A 286 -12.29 -14.74 5.94
C ALA A 286 -12.86 -15.91 5.12
N LYS A 287 -14.16 -16.21 5.22
CA LYS A 287 -14.83 -17.22 4.38
C LYS A 287 -14.74 -16.88 2.91
N TRP A 288 -14.98 -15.62 2.55
CA TRP A 288 -14.90 -15.19 1.16
C TRP A 288 -13.48 -15.34 0.61
N ILE A 289 -12.46 -14.91 1.36
CA ILE A 289 -11.05 -15.06 0.97
C ILE A 289 -10.69 -16.54 0.80
N PHE A 290 -11.06 -17.39 1.76
CA PHE A 290 -10.81 -18.83 1.69
C PHE A 290 -11.44 -19.44 0.43
N ASN A 291 -12.72 -19.16 0.18
CA ASN A 291 -13.47 -19.74 -0.93
C ASN A 291 -13.05 -19.24 -2.31
N ASN A 292 -12.59 -17.98 -2.43
CA ASN A 292 -12.34 -17.36 -3.73
C ASN A 292 -10.84 -17.24 -4.06
N LEU A 293 -9.97 -17.13 -3.06
CA LEU A 293 -8.53 -16.88 -3.26
C LEU A 293 -7.66 -18.02 -2.70
N GLY A 294 -8.21 -18.82 -1.79
CA GLY A 294 -7.58 -20.00 -1.20
C GLY A 294 -6.98 -19.75 0.20
N PRO A 295 -6.55 -20.82 0.89
CA PRO A 295 -6.09 -20.77 2.28
C PRO A 295 -4.72 -20.10 2.47
N ASP A 296 -3.99 -19.93 1.37
CA ASP A 296 -2.58 -19.52 1.37
C ASP A 296 -2.39 -18.00 1.17
N VAL A 297 -3.45 -17.24 0.91
CA VAL A 297 -3.36 -15.78 0.76
C VAL A 297 -3.18 -15.13 2.13
N PRO A 298 -2.10 -14.36 2.35
CA PRO A 298 -1.91 -13.63 3.59
C PRO A 298 -3.02 -12.60 3.84
N LEU A 299 -3.60 -12.66 5.04
CA LEU A 299 -4.57 -11.68 5.53
C LEU A 299 -4.03 -10.98 6.78
N HIS A 300 -3.99 -9.66 6.75
CA HIS A 300 -3.49 -8.82 7.83
C HIS A 300 -4.63 -8.04 8.47
N PHE A 301 -4.98 -8.37 9.71
CA PHE A 301 -5.84 -7.52 10.53
C PHE A 301 -5.00 -6.43 11.19
N SER A 302 -5.10 -5.21 10.67
CA SER A 302 -4.30 -4.09 11.14
C SER A 302 -5.06 -3.24 12.14
N ARG A 303 -4.33 -2.80 13.17
CA ARG A 303 -4.85 -1.88 14.19
C ARG A 303 -5.16 -0.51 13.59
N PHE A 304 -6.37 -0.04 13.82
CA PHE A 304 -6.78 1.34 13.58
C PHE A 304 -6.22 2.28 14.64
N SER A 305 -5.83 3.46 14.20
CA SER A 305 -5.48 4.59 15.04
C SER A 305 -6.28 5.82 14.59
N PRO A 306 -6.85 6.62 15.50
CA PRO A 306 -7.70 7.75 15.15
C PRO A 306 -6.97 8.80 14.31
N LYS A 307 -7.48 9.05 13.10
CA LYS A 307 -6.91 9.95 12.10
C LYS A 307 -8.01 10.58 11.24
N TYR A 308 -7.68 11.69 10.59
CA TYR A 308 -8.52 12.41 9.65
C TYR A 308 -9.91 12.74 10.22
N GLN A 309 -10.99 12.17 9.68
CA GLN A 309 -12.36 12.46 10.12
C GLN A 309 -12.86 11.50 11.21
N LEU A 310 -12.17 10.39 11.47
CA LEU A 310 -12.54 9.41 12.50
C LEU A 310 -11.72 9.58 13.80
N THR A 311 -11.55 10.81 14.26
CA THR A 311 -10.76 11.12 15.47
C THR A 311 -11.44 10.77 16.78
N LYS A 312 -12.75 10.52 16.78
CA LYS A 312 -13.56 10.25 17.98
C LYS A 312 -13.67 8.75 18.34
N LEU A 313 -13.23 7.85 17.48
CA LEU A 313 -13.19 6.42 17.78
C LEU A 313 -11.91 6.09 18.56
N PRO A 314 -11.88 5.07 19.43
CA PRO A 314 -10.63 4.60 20.03
C PRO A 314 -9.80 3.82 19.01
N PRO A 315 -8.48 3.64 19.25
CA PRO A 315 -7.72 2.61 18.55
C PRO A 315 -8.34 1.23 18.76
N THR A 316 -8.21 0.32 17.78
CA THR A 316 -8.66 -1.07 17.96
C THR A 316 -7.93 -1.71 19.13
N SER A 317 -8.66 -2.48 19.95
CA SER A 317 -8.04 -3.26 21.01
C SER A 317 -7.22 -4.42 20.43
N ILE A 318 -6.17 -4.82 21.14
CA ILE A 318 -5.28 -5.92 20.72
C ILE A 318 -6.06 -7.24 20.78
N GLU A 319 -6.92 -7.38 21.78
CA GLU A 319 -7.81 -8.52 21.99
C GLU A 319 -8.73 -8.72 20.79
N ARG A 320 -9.28 -7.63 20.23
CA ARG A 320 -10.15 -7.70 19.04
C ARG A 320 -9.39 -8.20 17.82
N LEU A 321 -8.15 -7.74 17.61
CA LEU A 321 -7.29 -8.17 16.51
C LEU A 321 -6.89 -9.65 16.65
N ASN A 322 -6.54 -10.09 17.87
CA ASN A 322 -6.22 -11.49 18.14
C ASN A 322 -7.43 -12.40 17.91
N SER A 323 -8.62 -11.95 18.31
CA SER A 323 -9.88 -12.65 18.05
C SER A 323 -10.18 -12.75 16.54
N ALA A 324 -10.02 -11.65 15.79
CA ALA A 324 -10.15 -11.63 14.33
C ALA A 324 -9.21 -12.64 13.66
N ARG A 325 -7.94 -12.64 14.09
CA ARG A 325 -6.92 -13.58 13.63
C ARG A 325 -7.34 -15.02 13.87
N GLN A 326 -7.78 -15.35 15.09
CA GLN A 326 -8.20 -16.71 15.43
C GLN A 326 -9.40 -17.16 14.59
N MET A 327 -10.43 -16.32 14.44
CA MET A 327 -11.61 -16.66 13.62
C MET A 327 -11.25 -16.99 12.18
N ALA A 328 -10.34 -16.23 11.58
CA ALA A 328 -9.88 -16.46 10.22
C ALA A 328 -9.04 -17.73 10.08
N MET A 329 -8.22 -18.05 11.10
CA MET A 329 -7.48 -19.31 11.16
C MET A 329 -8.41 -20.52 11.35
N ASP A 330 -9.46 -20.40 12.17
CA ASP A 330 -10.46 -21.45 12.39
C ASP A 330 -11.25 -21.77 11.10
N ILE A 331 -11.43 -20.77 10.22
CA ILE A 331 -12.03 -20.95 8.89
C ILE A 331 -11.09 -21.71 7.94
N GLY A 332 -9.78 -21.71 8.20
CA GLY A 332 -8.79 -22.45 7.43
C GLY A 332 -7.76 -21.59 6.71
N LEU A 333 -7.75 -20.26 6.90
CA LEU A 333 -6.66 -19.42 6.41
C LEU A 333 -5.37 -19.73 7.19
N ARG A 334 -4.28 -19.99 6.47
CA ARG A 334 -3.00 -20.44 7.06
C ARG A 334 -2.11 -19.30 7.53
N TYR A 335 -2.22 -18.15 6.88
CA TYR A 335 -1.36 -16.99 7.10
C TYR A 335 -2.21 -15.78 7.47
N VAL A 336 -2.48 -15.63 8.76
CA VAL A 336 -3.25 -14.51 9.30
C VAL A 336 -2.40 -13.74 10.31
N TYR A 337 -2.32 -12.44 10.09
CA TYR A 337 -1.40 -11.55 10.80
C TYR A 337 -2.14 -10.48 11.60
N VAL A 338 -1.51 -10.04 12.69
CA VAL A 338 -1.89 -8.83 13.42
C VAL A 338 -0.88 -7.74 13.07
N GLY A 339 -1.35 -6.68 12.42
CA GLY A 339 -0.53 -5.54 12.00
C GLY A 339 -0.63 -4.36 12.97
N ASN A 340 0.39 -3.51 12.97
CA ASN A 340 0.49 -2.29 13.79
C ASN A 340 0.44 -2.54 15.32
N VAL A 341 0.90 -3.72 15.77
CA VAL A 341 1.04 -4.06 17.20
C VAL A 341 2.41 -4.70 17.43
N SER A 342 3.41 -3.86 17.74
CA SER A 342 4.79 -4.32 17.95
C SER A 342 4.88 -5.39 19.02
N GLY A 343 5.57 -6.50 18.72
CA GLY A 343 5.79 -7.59 19.67
C GLY A 343 4.61 -8.54 19.85
N ASN A 344 3.51 -8.35 19.11
CA ASN A 344 2.41 -9.30 19.09
C ASN A 344 2.85 -10.58 18.35
N PRO A 345 2.67 -11.79 18.90
CA PRO A 345 3.03 -13.04 18.21
C PRO A 345 2.38 -13.20 16.82
N GLY A 346 1.24 -12.57 16.60
CA GLY A 346 0.56 -12.48 15.32
C GLY A 346 1.31 -11.71 14.21
N GLU A 347 2.45 -11.07 14.48
CA GLU A 347 3.32 -10.48 13.45
C GLU A 347 4.31 -11.50 12.85
N ASN A 348 4.46 -12.66 13.48
CA ASN A 348 5.38 -13.73 13.07
C ASN A 348 4.70 -14.71 12.10
N THR A 349 5.51 -15.34 11.25
CA THR A 349 5.05 -16.39 10.33
C THR A 349 5.34 -17.77 10.93
N TYR A 350 4.32 -18.63 10.95
CA TYR A 350 4.42 -20.01 11.44
C TYR A 350 4.21 -21.01 10.29
N CYS A 351 4.91 -22.14 10.36
CA CYS A 351 4.72 -23.22 9.40
C CYS A 351 3.32 -23.84 9.56
N PRO A 352 2.51 -23.96 8.49
CA PRO A 352 1.15 -24.50 8.62
C PRO A 352 1.15 -25.99 9.02
N LYS A 353 2.23 -26.73 8.70
CA LYS A 353 2.39 -28.15 9.02
C LYS A 353 2.93 -28.40 10.42
N CYS A 354 4.15 -27.97 10.72
CA CYS A 354 4.81 -28.27 12.00
C CYS A 354 4.65 -27.19 13.09
N LYS A 355 3.94 -26.10 12.79
CA LYS A 355 3.64 -24.98 13.71
C LYS A 355 4.83 -24.21 14.28
N LYS A 356 6.06 -24.57 13.91
CA LYS A 356 7.27 -23.82 14.28
C LYS A 356 7.27 -22.42 13.65
N GLU A 357 7.78 -21.44 14.40
CA GLU A 357 8.00 -20.07 13.94
C GLU A 357 9.06 -20.04 12.83
N ILE A 358 8.66 -19.76 11.60
CA ILE A 358 9.57 -19.73 10.44
C ILE A 358 10.08 -18.34 10.11
N ILE A 359 9.37 -17.28 10.51
CA ILE A 359 9.87 -15.91 10.43
C ILE A 359 9.51 -15.18 11.72
N LYS A 360 10.53 -14.69 12.42
CA LYS A 360 10.36 -13.82 13.58
C LYS A 360 10.54 -12.38 13.13
N ARG A 361 9.52 -11.55 13.34
CA ARG A 361 9.56 -10.11 13.09
C ARG A 361 9.60 -9.36 14.42
N GLN A 362 10.03 -8.11 14.33
CA GLN A 362 9.81 -7.11 15.35
C GLN A 362 9.50 -5.82 14.60
N GLN A 363 8.24 -5.42 14.60
CA GLN A 363 7.75 -4.29 13.80
C GLN A 363 8.06 -4.48 12.30
N TYR A 364 8.97 -3.70 11.73
CA TYR A 364 9.31 -3.75 10.29
C TYR A 364 10.59 -4.55 9.98
N PHE A 365 11.20 -5.18 10.97
CA PHE A 365 12.48 -5.87 10.80
C PHE A 365 12.36 -7.37 11.05
N ILE A 366 13.10 -8.15 10.28
CA ILE A 366 13.22 -9.59 10.47
C ILE A 366 14.34 -9.87 11.47
N ARG A 367 13.99 -10.61 12.53
CA ARG A 367 14.93 -11.09 13.54
C ARG A 367 15.46 -12.48 13.23
N GLN A 368 14.62 -13.32 12.61
CA GLN A 368 14.99 -14.69 12.24
C GLN A 368 14.27 -15.09 10.95
N MET A 369 15.00 -15.70 10.03
CA MET A 369 14.50 -16.27 8.78
C MET A 369 14.84 -17.76 8.74
N ASN A 370 13.83 -18.61 8.94
CA ASN A 370 13.95 -20.08 8.93
C ASN A 370 13.21 -20.70 7.72
N ILE A 371 13.18 -19.96 6.63
CA ILE A 371 12.75 -20.44 5.31
C ILE A 371 14.01 -20.65 4.45
N VAL A 372 14.11 -21.81 3.83
CA VAL A 372 15.21 -22.16 2.91
C VAL A 372 14.59 -22.56 1.58
N ASN A 373 14.92 -21.84 0.49
CA ASN A 373 14.38 -22.08 -0.85
C ASN A 373 12.83 -22.16 -0.88
N GLY A 374 12.17 -21.25 -0.14
CA GLY A 374 10.71 -21.22 -0.01
C GLY A 374 10.09 -22.38 0.76
N LYS A 375 10.88 -23.10 1.57
CA LYS A 375 10.41 -24.22 2.40
C LYS A 375 10.76 -24.01 3.87
N CYS A 376 9.92 -24.54 4.75
CA CYS A 376 10.18 -24.61 6.19
C CYS A 376 11.46 -25.41 6.45
N LYS A 377 12.43 -24.80 7.16
CA LYS A 377 13.73 -25.41 7.50
C LYS A 377 13.61 -26.75 8.25
N TRP A 378 12.52 -26.98 8.98
CA TRP A 378 12.38 -28.17 9.83
C TRP A 378 11.61 -29.34 9.21
N CYS A 379 10.58 -29.07 8.41
CA CYS A 379 9.69 -30.13 7.90
C CYS A 379 9.56 -30.14 6.38
N GLY A 380 10.24 -29.23 5.67
CA GLY A 380 10.25 -29.15 4.21
C GLY A 380 8.95 -28.64 3.59
N GLU A 381 7.95 -28.26 4.38
CA GLU A 381 6.68 -27.71 3.88
C GLU A 381 6.94 -26.48 3.01
N LYS A 382 6.33 -26.44 1.81
CA LYS A 382 6.44 -25.29 0.92
C LYS A 382 5.64 -24.14 1.52
N ILE A 383 6.29 -22.99 1.68
CA ILE A 383 5.65 -21.77 2.19
C ILE A 383 5.32 -20.89 0.98
N PRO A 384 4.03 -20.62 0.71
CA PRO A 384 3.60 -19.76 -0.39
C PRO A 384 4.19 -18.36 -0.24
N GLY A 385 4.86 -17.84 -1.27
CA GLY A 385 5.47 -16.52 -1.25
C GLY A 385 6.54 -16.35 -2.33
N VAL A 386 7.01 -15.13 -2.49
CA VAL A 386 8.20 -14.77 -3.26
C VAL A 386 9.31 -14.49 -2.25
N TRP A 387 10.30 -15.39 -2.19
CA TRP A 387 11.34 -15.34 -1.17
C TRP A 387 12.64 -14.76 -1.74
N SER A 388 13.33 -13.96 -0.94
CA SER A 388 14.62 -13.34 -1.25
C SER A 388 15.79 -14.30 -1.14
#